data_AF-A0A412HJB4-F1
#
_entry.id   AF-A0A412HJB4-F1
#
_cell.length_a   1.000
_cell.length_b   1.000
_cell.length_c   1.000
_cell.angle_alpha   90.00
_cell.angle_beta   90.00
_cell.angle_gamma   90.00
#
_symmetry.space_group_name_H-M   'P 1'
#
loop_
_entity.id
_entity.type
_entity.pdbx_description
1 polymer ?
#
loop_
_entity_poly.entity_id
_entity_poly.type
_entity_poly.pdbx_seq_one_letter_code
_entity_poly.pdbx_strand_id
1 'polypeptide(L)'
;MLAARSGAVKARTSAINTARPLLTTAPEGLRSRFRGMGGPRLMEELPSVRAEGALGAALGALADLWAAARDAALDMERAIEASLEENCPALLAMYGCGPVSAAKLAVAAGDNPGRLRSEASFAAICGACPIPASSGKTVRHRLNRGGDRQGDSAPH
;
A
#
# COMPACT_ATOMS: atom_id res chain seq x y z
N MET A 1 1.35 7.69 -11.16
CA MET A 1 1.65 7.84 -9.71
C MET A 1 1.38 6.56 -8.91
N LEU A 2 0.17 5.95 -8.97
CA LEU A 2 -0.16 4.72 -8.22
C LEU A 2 0.80 3.54 -8.46
N ALA A 3 1.20 3.29 -9.71
CA ALA A 3 2.16 2.24 -10.05
C ALA A 3 3.55 2.50 -9.43
N ALA A 4 4.03 3.75 -9.51
CA ALA A 4 5.30 4.17 -8.92
C ALA A 4 5.30 4.02 -7.39
N ARG A 5 4.23 4.48 -6.71
CA ARG A 5 4.02 4.26 -5.27
C ARG A 5 4.07 2.76 -4.93
N SER A 6 3.35 1.94 -5.69
CA SER A 6 3.29 0.49 -5.46
C SER A 6 4.67 -0.17 -5.62
N GLY A 7 5.47 0.29 -6.58
CA GLY A 7 6.86 -0.12 -6.75
C GLY A 7 7.71 0.25 -5.52
N ALA A 8 7.61 1.49 -5.05
CA ALA A 8 8.31 1.98 -3.87
C ALA A 8 7.94 1.20 -2.59
N VAL A 9 6.65 0.93 -2.36
CA VAL A 9 6.18 0.09 -1.24
C VAL A 9 6.76 -1.33 -1.31
N LYS A 10 6.81 -1.93 -2.50
CA LYS A 10 7.43 -3.25 -2.71
C LYS A 10 8.92 -3.22 -2.40
N ALA A 11 9.66 -2.22 -2.90
CA ALA A 11 11.09 -2.06 -2.64
C ALA A 11 11.36 -1.91 -1.12
N ARG A 12 10.59 -1.05 -0.44
CA ARG A 12 10.65 -0.89 1.03
C ARG A 12 10.44 -2.22 1.76
N THR A 13 9.42 -2.97 1.35
CA THR A 13 9.10 -4.27 1.96
C THR A 13 10.22 -5.29 1.72
N SER A 14 10.76 -5.32 0.50
CA SER A 14 11.87 -6.20 0.13
C SER A 14 13.12 -5.91 0.97
N ALA A 15 13.45 -4.64 1.20
CA ALA A 15 14.59 -4.25 2.02
C ALA A 15 14.50 -4.78 3.47
N ILE A 16 13.34 -4.62 4.14
CA ILE A 16 13.11 -5.20 5.47
C ILE A 16 13.22 -6.73 5.44
N ASN A 17 12.59 -7.37 4.44
CA ASN A 17 12.57 -8.82 4.33
C ASN A 17 13.94 -9.41 4.01
N THR A 18 14.86 -8.61 3.46
CA THR A 18 16.26 -8.98 3.22
C THR A 18 17.12 -8.77 4.47
N ALA A 19 16.90 -7.67 5.20
CA ALA A 19 17.70 -7.35 6.39
C ALA A 19 17.45 -8.33 7.56
N ARG A 20 16.20 -8.76 7.77
CA ARG A 20 15.82 -9.63 8.90
C ARG A 20 16.54 -11.00 8.91
N PRO A 21 16.60 -11.75 7.79
CA PRO A 21 17.37 -12.99 7.73
C PRO A 21 18.86 -12.78 8.01
N LEU A 22 19.47 -11.71 7.47
CA LEU A 22 20.89 -11.41 7.69
C LEU A 22 21.22 -11.19 9.18
N LEU A 23 20.33 -10.50 9.90
CA LEU A 23 20.44 -10.34 11.35
C LEU A 23 20.26 -11.66 12.11
N THR A 24 19.43 -12.56 11.59
CA THR A 24 19.22 -13.88 12.21
C THR A 24 20.50 -14.71 12.18
N THR A 25 21.29 -14.62 11.10
CA THR A 25 22.58 -15.31 10.98
C THR A 25 23.79 -14.50 11.48
N ALA A 26 23.58 -13.29 11.99
CA ALA A 26 24.65 -12.40 12.42
C ALA A 26 25.39 -12.88 13.69
N PRO A 27 26.62 -12.41 13.97
CA PRO A 27 27.27 -12.63 15.26
C PRO A 27 26.41 -12.11 16.43
N GLU A 28 26.53 -12.73 17.61
CA GLU A 28 25.64 -12.43 18.75
C GLU A 28 25.71 -10.97 19.22
N GLY A 29 26.89 -10.34 19.13
CA GLY A 29 27.04 -8.91 19.45
C GLY A 29 26.17 -8.01 18.58
N LEU A 30 25.97 -8.35 17.31
CA LEU A 30 25.10 -7.61 16.40
C LEU A 30 23.63 -8.03 16.60
N ARG A 31 23.37 -9.33 16.66
CA ARG A 31 22.00 -9.88 16.80
C ARG A 31 21.31 -9.38 18.07
N SER A 32 22.02 -9.33 19.19
CA SER A 32 21.47 -8.91 20.49
C SER A 32 21.00 -7.46 20.49
N ARG A 33 21.70 -6.55 19.80
CA ARG A 33 21.35 -5.11 19.69
C ARG A 33 19.99 -4.87 19.05
N PHE A 34 19.62 -5.68 18.07
CA PHE A 34 18.38 -5.51 17.28
C PHE A 34 17.25 -6.45 17.71
N ARG A 35 17.48 -7.27 18.74
CA ARG A 35 16.51 -8.26 19.21
C ARG A 35 15.23 -7.55 19.69
N GLY A 36 14.08 -7.98 19.18
CA GLY A 36 12.77 -7.43 19.58
C GLY A 36 12.41 -6.09 18.93
N MET A 37 13.24 -5.52 18.04
CA MET A 37 12.89 -4.28 17.35
C MET A 37 11.84 -4.49 16.25
N GLY A 38 10.89 -3.57 16.16
CA GLY A 38 9.91 -3.50 15.07
C GLY A 38 10.56 -3.07 13.75
N GLY A 39 9.92 -3.39 12.62
CA GLY A 39 10.48 -3.16 11.28
C GLY A 39 10.98 -1.73 11.00
N PRO A 40 10.18 -0.67 11.23
CA PRO A 40 10.62 0.70 10.97
C PRO A 40 11.81 1.10 11.84
N ARG A 41 11.69 0.92 13.17
CA ARG A 41 12.76 1.21 14.12
C ARG A 41 14.04 0.43 13.79
N LEU A 42 13.91 -0.84 13.41
CA LEU A 42 15.04 -1.65 13.00
C LEU A 42 15.79 -1.00 11.84
N MET A 43 15.09 -0.64 10.76
CA MET A 43 15.72 -0.04 9.59
C MET A 43 16.33 1.32 9.87
N GLU A 44 15.79 2.09 10.82
CA GLU A 44 16.34 3.37 11.25
C GLU A 44 17.65 3.20 12.05
N GLU A 45 17.82 2.09 12.77
CA GLU A 45 19.00 1.81 13.60
C GLU A 45 20.13 1.10 12.84
N LEU A 46 19.82 0.36 11.77
CA LEU A 46 20.81 -0.38 10.96
C LEU A 46 21.97 0.46 10.38
N PRO A 47 21.81 1.75 10.02
CA PRO A 47 22.93 2.57 9.61
C PRO A 47 24.05 2.69 10.66
N SER A 48 23.72 2.55 11.96
CA SER A 48 24.69 2.67 13.06
C SER A 48 25.79 1.59 13.02
N VAL A 49 25.53 0.46 12.37
CA VAL A 49 26.46 -0.68 12.29
C VAL A 49 27.24 -0.72 10.98
N ARG A 50 27.12 0.31 10.13
CA ARG A 50 27.74 0.32 8.78
C ARG A 50 29.26 0.08 8.79
N ALA A 51 29.94 0.55 9.84
CA ALA A 51 31.38 0.37 10.01
C ALA A 51 31.79 -1.03 10.52
N GLU A 52 30.83 -1.87 10.95
CA GLU A 52 31.06 -3.18 11.54
C GLU A 52 31.20 -4.28 10.48
N GLY A 53 32.24 -4.14 9.65
CA GLY A 53 32.59 -5.10 8.62
C GLY A 53 31.56 -5.22 7.49
N ALA A 54 31.70 -6.26 6.67
CA ALA A 54 30.90 -6.43 5.46
C ALA A 54 29.40 -6.61 5.73
N LEU A 55 29.03 -7.31 6.81
CA LEU A 55 27.63 -7.50 7.20
C LEU A 55 26.99 -6.18 7.64
N GLY A 56 27.70 -5.40 8.47
CA GLY A 56 27.25 -4.08 8.89
C GLY A 56 27.06 -3.13 7.72
N ALA A 57 28.01 -3.10 6.77
CA ALA A 57 27.90 -2.31 5.56
C ALA A 57 26.68 -2.70 4.70
N ALA A 58 26.42 -4.01 4.53
CA ALA A 58 25.26 -4.51 3.78
C ALA A 58 23.93 -4.12 4.45
N LEU A 59 23.85 -4.23 5.78
CA LEU A 59 22.67 -3.80 6.54
C LEU A 59 22.42 -2.30 6.44
N GLY A 60 23.49 -1.49 6.51
CA GLY A 60 23.41 -0.04 6.29
C GLY A 60 22.92 0.32 4.89
N ALA A 61 23.36 -0.38 3.84
CA ALA A 61 22.89 -0.16 2.48
C ALA A 61 21.40 -0.55 2.31
N LEU A 62 20.95 -1.63 2.95
CA LEU A 62 19.53 -2.01 2.97
C LEU A 62 18.66 -0.97 3.70
N ALA A 63 19.20 -0.35 4.75
CA ALA A 63 18.54 0.75 5.45
C ALA A 63 18.38 1.98 4.56
N ASP A 64 19.43 2.37 3.82
CA ASP A 64 19.37 3.49 2.87
C ASP A 64 18.32 3.23 1.78
N LEU A 65 18.30 2.02 1.20
CA LEU A 65 17.31 1.63 0.21
C LEU A 65 15.89 1.68 0.77
N TRP A 66 15.70 1.21 2.01
CA TRP A 66 14.41 1.25 2.68
C TRP A 66 13.93 2.69 2.89
N ALA A 67 14.81 3.58 3.36
CA ALA A 67 14.48 4.98 3.60
C ALA A 67 14.12 5.69 2.29
N ALA A 68 14.94 5.55 1.26
CA ALA A 68 14.67 6.13 -0.06
C ALA A 68 13.33 5.62 -0.64
N ALA A 69 13.05 4.31 -0.53
CA ALA A 69 11.80 3.74 -1.00
C ALA A 69 10.58 4.17 -0.17
N ARG A 70 10.74 4.36 1.16
CA ARG A 70 9.70 4.92 2.02
C ARG A 70 9.36 6.35 1.60
N ASP A 71 10.37 7.17 1.42
CA ASP A 71 10.21 8.59 1.13
C ASP A 71 9.59 8.78 -0.26
N ALA A 72 10.06 8.01 -1.26
CA ALA A 72 9.44 7.99 -2.59
C ALA A 72 7.97 7.54 -2.56
N ALA A 73 7.59 6.59 -1.69
CA ALA A 73 6.18 6.20 -1.54
C ALA A 73 5.33 7.34 -0.95
N LEU A 74 5.86 8.05 0.06
CA LEU A 74 5.19 9.19 0.69
C LEU A 74 5.06 10.38 -0.28
N ASP A 75 6.11 10.67 -1.06
CA ASP A 75 6.07 11.70 -2.11
C ASP A 75 4.97 11.41 -3.13
N MET A 76 4.85 10.15 -3.56
CA MET A 76 3.81 9.75 -4.51
C MET A 76 2.41 9.81 -3.89
N GLU A 77 2.25 9.54 -2.59
CA GLU A 77 0.98 9.74 -1.89
C GLU A 77 0.58 11.21 -1.86
N ARG A 78 1.51 12.11 -1.53
CA ARG A 78 1.27 13.56 -1.56
C ARG A 78 0.92 14.07 -2.95
N ALA A 79 1.63 13.61 -3.97
CA ALA A 79 1.34 13.99 -5.36
C ALA A 79 -0.04 13.47 -5.83
N ILE A 80 -0.43 12.27 -5.39
CA ILE A 80 -1.77 11.72 -5.65
C ILE A 80 -2.83 12.60 -4.99
N GLU A 81 -2.64 12.95 -3.71
CA GLU A 81 -3.58 13.79 -2.96
C GLU A 81 -3.77 15.15 -3.63
N ALA A 82 -2.68 15.86 -3.93
CA ALA A 82 -2.75 17.15 -4.62
C ALA A 82 -3.47 17.07 -5.98
N SER A 83 -3.22 16.01 -6.76
CA SER A 83 -3.91 15.80 -8.03
C SER A 83 -5.41 15.54 -7.84
N LEU A 84 -5.80 14.81 -6.79
CA LEU A 84 -7.20 14.57 -6.46
C LEU A 84 -7.90 15.82 -5.94
N GLU A 85 -7.23 16.65 -5.14
CA GLU A 85 -7.78 17.93 -4.67
C GLU A 85 -8.13 18.85 -5.85
N GLU A 86 -7.27 18.90 -6.87
CA GLU A 86 -7.49 19.71 -8.07
C GLU A 86 -8.60 19.16 -8.97
N ASN A 87 -8.66 17.83 -9.17
CA ASN A 87 -9.48 17.24 -10.23
C ASN A 87 -10.75 16.54 -9.74
N CYS A 88 -10.73 15.96 -8.54
CA CYS A 88 -11.81 15.12 -8.00
C CYS A 88 -11.97 15.26 -6.47
N PRO A 89 -12.11 16.49 -5.92
CA PRO A 89 -12.08 16.71 -4.46
C PRO A 89 -13.20 15.96 -3.71
N ALA A 90 -14.33 15.69 -4.37
CA ALA A 90 -15.43 14.91 -3.80
C ALA A 90 -15.01 13.47 -3.38
N LEU A 91 -14.00 12.87 -4.03
CA LEU A 91 -13.52 11.53 -3.68
C LEU A 91 -12.73 11.52 -2.36
N LEU A 92 -12.02 12.61 -2.04
CA LEU A 92 -11.30 12.76 -0.78
C LEU A 92 -12.25 13.02 0.40
N ALA A 93 -13.43 13.56 0.14
CA ALA A 93 -14.45 13.80 1.16
C ALA A 93 -15.22 12.53 1.58
N MET A 94 -15.04 11.41 0.88
CA MET A 94 -15.73 10.16 1.21
C MET A 94 -15.13 9.54 2.48
N TYR A 95 -16.00 9.23 3.45
CA TYR A 95 -15.60 8.58 4.69
C TYR A 95 -14.85 7.25 4.43
N GLY A 96 -13.68 7.08 5.05
CA GLY A 96 -12.83 5.90 4.89
C GLY A 96 -11.98 5.87 3.60
N CYS A 97 -12.07 6.90 2.75
CA CYS A 97 -11.34 6.95 1.50
C CYS A 97 -10.08 7.82 1.61
N GLY A 98 -8.93 7.20 1.86
CA GLY A 98 -7.63 7.90 1.79
C GLY A 98 -7.20 8.17 0.33
N PRO A 99 -6.17 9.01 0.11
CA PRO A 99 -5.73 9.45 -1.22
C PRO A 99 -5.47 8.31 -2.21
N VAL A 100 -4.86 7.22 -1.74
CA VAL A 100 -4.56 6.04 -2.57
C VAL A 100 -5.82 5.31 -3.01
N SER A 101 -6.79 5.16 -2.11
CA SER A 101 -8.09 4.53 -2.43
C SER A 101 -8.87 5.42 -3.38
N ALA A 102 -8.92 6.73 -3.12
CA ALA A 102 -9.58 7.72 -3.98
C ALA A 102 -9.00 7.70 -5.40
N ALA A 103 -7.67 7.64 -5.55
CA ALA A 103 -7.03 7.57 -6.86
C ALA A 103 -7.33 6.26 -7.60
N LYS A 104 -7.38 5.12 -6.91
CA LYS A 104 -7.79 3.86 -7.54
C LYS A 104 -9.23 3.94 -8.04
N LEU A 105 -10.12 4.55 -7.27
CA LEU A 105 -11.50 4.78 -7.68
C LEU A 105 -11.59 5.71 -8.88
N ALA A 106 -10.82 6.80 -8.89
CA ALA A 106 -10.74 7.72 -10.02
C ALA A 106 -10.25 7.04 -11.31
N VAL A 107 -9.22 6.18 -11.21
CA VAL A 107 -8.73 5.39 -12.35
C VAL A 107 -9.79 4.40 -12.84
N ALA A 108 -10.37 3.60 -11.94
CA ALA A 108 -11.41 2.64 -12.31
C ALA A 108 -12.63 3.31 -12.94
N ALA A 109 -12.98 4.50 -12.45
CA ALA A 109 -14.04 5.34 -13.00
C ALA A 109 -13.69 5.87 -14.41
N GLY A 110 -12.48 6.39 -14.58
CA GLY A 110 -11.97 6.92 -15.85
C GLY A 110 -11.80 5.85 -16.94
N ASP A 111 -11.45 4.63 -16.57
CA ASP A 111 -11.35 3.48 -17.49
C ASP A 111 -12.74 2.94 -17.92
N ASN A 112 -13.82 3.38 -17.26
CA ASN A 112 -15.20 2.95 -17.50
C ASN A 112 -16.19 4.11 -17.63
N PRO A 113 -15.95 5.12 -18.49
CA PRO A 113 -16.72 6.37 -18.49
C PRO A 113 -18.20 6.15 -18.86
N GLY A 114 -18.50 5.11 -19.65
CA GLY A 114 -19.88 4.76 -20.04
C GLY A 114 -20.71 4.06 -18.96
N ARG A 115 -20.11 3.62 -17.84
CA ARG A 115 -20.76 2.78 -16.81
C ARG A 115 -21.08 3.52 -15.52
N LEU A 116 -20.70 4.80 -15.39
CA LEU A 116 -20.97 5.64 -14.21
C LEU A 116 -22.19 6.53 -14.45
N ARG A 117 -23.39 5.96 -14.39
CA ARG A 117 -24.64 6.73 -14.52
C ARG A 117 -25.42 6.89 -13.22
N SER A 118 -24.94 6.30 -12.11
CA SER A 118 -25.58 6.40 -10.80
C SER A 118 -24.64 6.02 -9.66
N GLU A 119 -24.99 6.46 -8.44
CA GLU A 119 -24.34 6.10 -7.18
C GLU A 119 -24.30 4.57 -6.95
N ALA A 120 -25.32 3.84 -7.43
CA ALA A 120 -25.36 2.38 -7.41
C ALA A 120 -24.34 1.73 -8.37
N SER A 121 -24.03 2.39 -9.49
CA SER A 121 -23.00 1.94 -10.44
C SER A 121 -21.59 2.16 -9.88
N PHE A 122 -21.39 3.22 -9.09
CA PHE A 122 -20.16 3.46 -8.34
C PHE A 122 -19.98 2.41 -7.23
N ALA A 123 -21.00 2.14 -6.41
CA ALA A 123 -20.96 1.09 -5.40
C ALA A 123 -20.69 -0.31 -5.98
N ALA A 124 -21.17 -0.60 -7.19
CA ALA A 124 -20.89 -1.86 -7.88
C ALA A 124 -19.46 -1.97 -8.43
N ILE A 125 -18.82 -0.84 -8.76
CA ILE A 125 -17.40 -0.77 -9.19
C ILE A 125 -16.46 -0.83 -7.97
N CYS A 126 -16.84 -0.23 -6.85
CA CYS A 126 -16.12 -0.27 -5.58
C CYS A 126 -16.26 -1.59 -4.80
N GLY A 127 -16.97 -2.59 -5.33
CA GLY A 127 -17.27 -3.85 -4.63
C GLY A 127 -18.18 -3.70 -3.39
N ALA A 128 -18.71 -2.50 -3.14
CA ALA A 128 -19.53 -2.15 -1.97
C ALA A 128 -21.03 -2.47 -2.14
N CYS A 129 -21.46 -2.85 -3.35
CA CYS A 129 -22.85 -3.23 -3.61
C CYS A 129 -23.10 -4.73 -3.33
N PRO A 130 -24.00 -5.09 -2.40
CA PRO A 130 -24.36 -6.48 -2.19
C PRO A 130 -25.17 -7.04 -3.37
N ILE A 131 -24.68 -8.08 -4.05
CA ILE A 131 -25.44 -8.77 -5.09
C ILE A 131 -26.49 -9.69 -4.45
N PRO A 132 -27.79 -9.55 -4.77
CA PRO A 132 -28.80 -10.51 -4.34
C PRO A 132 -28.56 -11.87 -5.01
N ALA A 133 -28.51 -12.95 -4.22
CA ALA A 133 -28.22 -14.30 -4.69
C ALA A 133 -29.46 -15.23 -4.70
N SER A 134 -30.66 -14.74 -5.04
CA SER A 134 -31.84 -15.61 -5.20
C SER A 134 -32.96 -14.99 -6.05
N SER A 135 -33.68 -15.83 -6.82
CA SER A 135 -34.99 -15.49 -7.43
C SER A 135 -36.16 -16.09 -6.61
N GLY A 136 -35.96 -16.28 -5.31
CA GLY A 136 -36.93 -16.90 -4.40
C GLY A 136 -36.84 -16.33 -2.99
N LYS A 137 -37.83 -16.62 -2.14
CA LYS A 137 -38.14 -16.00 -0.84
C LYS A 137 -37.09 -16.27 0.29
N THR A 138 -35.81 -16.04 0.01
CA THR A 138 -34.70 -16.14 0.97
C THR A 138 -33.62 -15.11 0.64
N VAL A 139 -33.31 -14.20 1.57
CA VAL A 139 -32.30 -13.14 1.40
C VAL A 139 -30.91 -13.70 1.74
N ARG A 140 -30.07 -13.89 0.73
CA ARG A 140 -28.62 -14.08 0.89
C ARG A 140 -27.88 -13.21 -0.12
N HIS A 141 -26.79 -12.60 0.32
CA HIS A 141 -25.93 -11.76 -0.52
C HIS A 141 -24.63 -12.50 -0.85
N ARG A 142 -24.20 -12.48 -2.12
CA ARG A 142 -22.87 -12.95 -2.53
C ARG A 142 -21.96 -11.76 -2.84
N LEU A 143 -20.69 -11.90 -2.48
CA LEU A 143 -19.62 -11.00 -2.92
C LEU A 143 -19.49 -11.05 -4.45
N ASN A 144 -19.46 -9.86 -5.06
CA ASN A 144 -19.18 -9.70 -6.48
C ASN A 144 -17.72 -10.04 -6.75
N ARG A 145 -17.45 -11.08 -7.55
CA ARG A 145 -16.08 -11.47 -7.97
C ARG A 145 -15.71 -10.97 -9.37
N GLY A 146 -16.60 -10.22 -10.02
CA GLY A 146 -16.39 -9.63 -11.36
C GLY A 146 -15.95 -8.17 -11.32
N GLY A 147 -15.70 -7.61 -10.13
CA GLY A 147 -15.14 -6.27 -9.96
C GLY A 147 -13.70 -6.19 -10.45
N ASP A 148 -13.25 -4.99 -10.80
CA ASP A 148 -11.84 -4.73 -11.05
C ASP A 148 -11.06 -5.03 -9.76
N ARG A 149 -10.11 -5.96 -9.83
CA ARG A 149 -9.31 -6.37 -8.66
C ARG A 149 -8.55 -5.20 -8.02
N GLN A 150 -8.37 -4.08 -8.73
CA GLN A 150 -7.80 -2.86 -8.15
C GLN A 150 -8.80 -2.09 -7.28
N GLY A 151 -10.09 -2.08 -7.64
CA GLY A 151 -11.18 -1.45 -6.88
C GLY A 151 -11.57 -2.21 -5.61
N ASP A 152 -11.52 -3.55 -5.65
CA ASP A 152 -11.87 -4.41 -4.51
C ASP A 152 -10.88 -4.34 -3.31
N SER A 153 -9.79 -3.57 -3.43
CA SER A 153 -8.83 -3.31 -2.35
C SER A 153 -9.07 -1.99 -1.60
N ALA A 154 -10.17 -1.28 -1.91
CA ALA A 154 -10.39 0.09 -1.47
C ALA A 154 -11.15 0.29 -0.13
N PRO A 155 -11.75 -0.73 0.51
CA PRO A 155 -12.17 -0.58 1.91
C PRO A 155 -11.60 -1.68 2.83
N HIS A 156 -10.64 -1.28 3.66
CA HIS A 156 -10.43 -1.84 5.01
C HIS A 156 -9.89 -0.75 5.93
#